data_AF-A0A5Q4EJ44-F1
#
_entry.id   AF-A0A5Q4EJ44-F1
#
_cell.length_a   1.000
_cell.length_b   1.000
_cell.length_c   1.000
_cell.angle_alpha   90.00
_cell.angle_beta   90.00
_cell.angle_gamma   90.00
#
_symmetry.space_group_name_H-M   'P 1'
#
loop_
_entity.id
_entity.type
_entity.pdbx_description
1 polymer ?
#
loop_
_entity_poly.entity_id
_entity_poly.type
_entity_poly.pdbx_seq_one_letter_code
_entity_poly.pdbx_strand_id
1 'polypeptide(L)'
;MKIDSLFGGEEKLLSIEQIKDLAERVVVKYIASTAIPSREKSDVVMAIVEKFLQNRHKIDKVFEGRSKITTYYIAVFNRMCCEVIRKEQKHWHAVKDNEFETHQQEDSTSVFETEKNVVIKDELKRLNCLMQIYNGQGAKINLFARYYFRIPVTPDDIHGYCQHHSDDIFHIVSNVPVNNQADIFNNLAQVISIVEGKQVKGDAVRMWLHKRLDAIVNRINMNGVSNHTRESLKTLMEMR
;
A
#
# COMPACT_ATOMS: atom_id res chain seq x y z
N MET A 1 8.97 -6.49 -64.67
CA MET A 1 10.16 -7.33 -64.39
C MET A 1 10.20 -7.53 -62.88
N LYS A 2 10.06 -8.80 -62.49
CA LYS A 2 10.03 -9.43 -61.16
C LYS A 2 10.39 -8.57 -59.93
N ILE A 3 9.43 -8.45 -59.02
CA ILE A 3 9.71 -8.47 -57.58
C ILE A 3 8.90 -9.66 -57.03
N ASP A 4 9.50 -10.83 -57.20
CA ASP A 4 9.06 -12.10 -56.62
C ASP A 4 9.36 -12.08 -55.12
N SER A 5 8.29 -12.28 -54.32
CA SER A 5 8.24 -13.19 -53.17
C SER A 5 9.48 -13.31 -52.26
N LEU A 6 9.58 -12.47 -51.22
CA LEU A 6 10.36 -12.79 -50.03
C LEU A 6 9.59 -12.30 -48.79
N PHE A 7 9.58 -13.11 -47.74
CA PHE A 7 8.81 -12.99 -46.49
C PHE A 7 7.40 -13.61 -46.46
N GLY A 8 7.27 -14.81 -47.02
CA GLY A 8 6.40 -15.83 -46.43
C GLY A 8 7.06 -16.43 -45.19
N GLY A 9 7.25 -15.62 -44.14
CA GLY A 9 7.52 -16.16 -42.82
C GLY A 9 6.19 -16.67 -42.29
N GLU A 10 6.01 -17.98 -42.15
CA GLU A 10 4.94 -18.53 -41.33
C GLU A 10 5.17 -18.00 -39.91
N GLU A 11 4.57 -16.85 -39.58
CA GLU A 11 4.55 -16.35 -38.22
C GLU A 11 3.79 -17.37 -37.40
N LYS A 12 4.57 -18.14 -36.64
CA LYS A 12 4.09 -19.22 -35.80
C LYS A 12 3.04 -18.67 -34.86
N LEU A 13 1.79 -18.96 -35.16
CA LEU A 13 0.64 -18.62 -34.33
C LEU A 13 0.94 -19.09 -32.90
N LEU A 14 0.73 -18.21 -31.93
CA LEU A 14 0.97 -18.53 -30.52
C LEU A 14 0.05 -19.68 -30.08
N SER A 15 0.58 -20.56 -29.24
CA SER A 15 -0.19 -21.64 -28.63
C SER A 15 -1.21 -21.08 -27.63
N ILE A 16 -2.19 -21.89 -27.25
CA ILE A 16 -3.22 -21.47 -26.29
C ILE A 16 -2.60 -21.15 -24.93
N GLU A 17 -1.58 -21.90 -24.53
CA GLU A 17 -0.82 -21.68 -23.29
C GLU A 17 -0.13 -20.30 -23.32
N GLN A 18 0.51 -19.95 -24.44
CA GLN A 18 1.17 -18.66 -24.59
C GLN A 18 0.17 -17.49 -24.58
N ILE A 19 -1.01 -17.68 -25.16
CA ILE A 19 -2.12 -16.71 -25.13
C ILE A 19 -2.60 -16.51 -23.69
N LYS A 20 -2.81 -17.61 -22.94
CA LYS A 20 -3.21 -17.57 -21.54
C LYS A 20 -2.18 -16.84 -20.68
N ASP A 21 -0.88 -17.14 -20.85
CA ASP A 21 0.20 -16.48 -20.12
C ASP A 21 0.30 -14.97 -20.42
N LEU A 22 0.00 -14.56 -21.65
CA LEU A 22 -0.06 -13.14 -22.00
C LEU A 22 -1.26 -12.46 -21.35
N ALA A 23 -2.43 -13.10 -21.37
CA ALA A 23 -3.63 -12.58 -20.71
C ALA A 23 -3.44 -12.46 -19.19
N GLU A 24 -2.86 -13.47 -18.54
CA GLU A 24 -2.54 -13.45 -17.12
C GLU A 24 -1.63 -12.27 -16.75
N ARG A 25 -0.55 -12.04 -17.53
CA ARG A 25 0.36 -10.91 -17.30
C ARG A 25 -0.36 -9.56 -17.41
N VAL A 26 -1.27 -9.42 -18.37
CA VAL A 26 -2.08 -8.21 -18.51
C VAL A 26 -2.98 -8.02 -17.29
N VAL A 27 -3.72 -9.06 -16.88
CA VAL A 27 -4.66 -8.99 -15.74
C VAL A 27 -3.92 -8.68 -14.43
N VAL A 28 -2.76 -9.30 -14.18
CA VAL A 28 -1.96 -9.03 -12.96
C VAL A 28 -1.59 -7.55 -12.84
N LYS A 29 -1.32 -6.85 -13.95
CA LYS A 29 -1.05 -5.41 -13.93
C LYS A 29 -2.26 -4.60 -13.45
N TYR A 30 -3.47 -4.99 -13.83
CA TYR A 30 -4.71 -4.34 -13.39
C TYR A 30 -5.10 -4.69 -11.95
N ILE A 31 -4.74 -5.89 -11.48
CA ILE A 31 -4.86 -6.24 -10.05
C ILE A 31 -3.89 -5.38 -9.22
N ALA A 32 -2.65 -5.23 -9.67
CA ALA A 32 -1.65 -4.39 -9.00
C ALA A 32 -2.10 -2.91 -8.94
N SER A 33 -2.88 -2.44 -9.93
CA SER A 33 -3.49 -1.11 -9.94
C SER A 33 -4.90 -1.06 -9.32
N THR A 34 -5.30 -2.10 -8.59
CA THR A 34 -6.60 -2.23 -7.88
C THR A 34 -7.85 -2.09 -8.75
N ALA A 35 -7.73 -2.20 -10.08
CA ALA A 35 -8.86 -2.10 -10.99
C ALA A 35 -9.66 -3.41 -11.07
N ILE A 36 -9.02 -4.53 -10.72
CA ILE A 36 -9.62 -5.86 -10.65
C ILE A 36 -9.35 -6.42 -9.25
N PRO A 37 -10.35 -6.88 -8.51
CA PRO A 37 -10.12 -7.59 -7.25
C PRO A 37 -9.36 -8.90 -7.48
N SER A 38 -8.42 -9.26 -6.58
CA SER A 38 -7.60 -10.46 -6.74
C SER A 38 -8.40 -11.76 -6.89
N ARG A 39 -9.59 -11.85 -6.26
CA ARG A 39 -10.49 -13.01 -6.36
C ARG A 39 -11.03 -13.25 -7.78
N GLU A 40 -11.17 -12.18 -8.55
CA GLU A 40 -11.73 -12.21 -9.92
C GLU A 40 -10.66 -12.54 -10.97
N LYS A 41 -9.40 -12.75 -10.56
CA LYS A 41 -8.27 -12.95 -11.48
C LYS A 41 -8.57 -14.06 -12.49
N SER A 42 -9.00 -15.22 -12.01
CA SER A 42 -9.22 -16.39 -12.86
C SER A 42 -10.33 -16.14 -13.88
N ASP A 43 -11.44 -15.55 -13.43
CA ASP A 43 -12.62 -15.31 -14.25
C ASP A 43 -12.34 -14.26 -15.33
N VAL A 44 -11.64 -13.17 -14.98
CA VAL A 44 -11.26 -12.16 -15.97
C VAL A 44 -10.28 -12.72 -17.00
N VAL A 45 -9.30 -13.52 -16.59
CA VAL A 45 -8.38 -14.19 -17.52
C VAL A 45 -9.15 -15.09 -18.47
N MET A 46 -10.06 -15.92 -17.95
CA MET A 46 -10.87 -16.83 -18.75
C MET A 46 -11.77 -16.08 -19.74
N ALA A 47 -12.46 -15.03 -19.29
CA ALA A 47 -13.31 -14.20 -20.14
C ALA A 47 -12.54 -13.52 -21.27
N ILE A 48 -11.33 -13.02 -21.01
CA ILE A 48 -10.47 -12.43 -22.04
C ILE A 48 -10.00 -13.50 -23.04
N VAL A 49 -9.54 -14.65 -22.56
CA VAL A 49 -9.05 -15.74 -23.42
C VAL A 49 -10.16 -16.28 -24.30
N GLU A 50 -11.35 -16.55 -23.75
CA GLU A 50 -12.51 -17.00 -24.51
C GLU A 50 -12.88 -16.01 -25.62
N LYS A 51 -13.01 -14.73 -25.26
CA LYS A 51 -13.33 -13.66 -26.21
C LYS A 51 -12.28 -13.52 -27.31
N PHE A 52 -11.01 -13.68 -26.96
CA PHE A 52 -9.91 -13.68 -27.92
C PHE A 52 -10.02 -14.85 -28.89
N LEU A 53 -10.22 -16.08 -28.38
CA LEU A 53 -10.34 -17.28 -29.21
C LEU A 53 -11.52 -17.18 -30.19
N GLN A 54 -12.67 -16.68 -29.74
CA GLN A 54 -13.84 -16.44 -30.60
C GLN A 54 -13.55 -15.46 -31.75
N ASN A 55 -12.71 -14.44 -31.50
CA ASN A 55 -12.41 -13.38 -32.46
C ASN A 55 -11.02 -13.52 -33.11
N ARG A 56 -10.30 -14.61 -32.86
CA ARG A 56 -8.88 -14.78 -33.21
C ARG A 56 -8.63 -14.53 -34.69
N HIS A 57 -9.42 -15.16 -35.57
CA HIS A 57 -9.31 -15.00 -37.02
C HIS A 57 -9.43 -13.53 -37.48
N LYS A 58 -10.27 -12.71 -36.84
CA LYS A 58 -10.43 -11.29 -37.17
C LYS A 58 -9.24 -10.48 -36.69
N ILE A 59 -8.77 -10.76 -35.48
CA ILE A 59 -7.63 -10.09 -34.86
C ILE A 59 -6.37 -10.35 -35.70
N ASP A 60 -6.14 -11.61 -36.06
CA ASP A 60 -4.99 -12.03 -36.86
C ASP A 60 -5.04 -11.44 -38.27
N LYS A 61 -6.23 -11.34 -38.89
CA LYS A 61 -6.40 -10.73 -40.22
C LYS A 61 -6.08 -9.22 -40.24
N VAL A 62 -6.29 -8.51 -39.13
CA VAL A 62 -6.03 -7.06 -39.01
C VAL A 62 -4.56 -6.77 -38.70
N PHE A 63 -3.78 -7.78 -38.32
CA PHE A 63 -2.38 -7.59 -37.96
C PHE A 63 -1.50 -7.33 -39.19
N GLU A 64 -0.92 -6.13 -39.26
CA GLU A 64 -0.08 -5.69 -40.39
C GLU A 64 1.42 -6.03 -40.26
N GLY A 65 1.84 -6.73 -39.19
CA GLY A 65 3.25 -7.10 -39.00
C GLY A 65 4.21 -5.97 -38.58
N ARG A 66 3.71 -4.77 -38.26
CA ARG A 66 4.58 -3.62 -37.86
C ARG A 66 5.25 -3.76 -36.48
N SER A 67 4.88 -4.76 -35.69
CA SER A 67 5.40 -4.99 -34.33
C SER A 67 5.47 -6.49 -34.06
N LYS A 68 6.09 -6.93 -32.96
CA LYS A 68 6.03 -8.34 -32.56
C LYS A 68 4.58 -8.74 -32.23
N ILE A 69 4.15 -9.92 -32.67
CA ILE A 69 2.79 -10.44 -32.45
C ILE A 69 2.38 -10.43 -30.97
N THR A 70 3.33 -10.71 -30.06
CA THR A 70 3.12 -10.64 -28.60
C THR A 70 2.74 -9.24 -28.13
N THR A 71 3.40 -8.21 -28.67
CA THR A 71 3.13 -6.81 -28.32
C THR A 71 1.75 -6.39 -28.82
N TYR A 72 1.41 -6.81 -30.04
CA TYR A 72 0.09 -6.58 -30.61
C TYR A 72 -1.00 -7.24 -29.76
N TYR A 73 -0.86 -8.51 -29.41
CA TYR A 73 -1.84 -9.22 -28.57
C TYR A 73 -1.95 -8.61 -27.17
N ILE A 74 -0.86 -8.15 -26.55
CA ILE A 74 -0.94 -7.42 -25.27
C ILE A 74 -1.82 -6.16 -25.41
N ALA A 75 -1.70 -5.41 -26.50
CA ALA A 75 -2.56 -4.25 -26.74
C ALA A 75 -4.04 -4.65 -26.90
N VAL A 76 -4.31 -5.74 -27.62
CA VAL A 76 -5.65 -6.31 -27.77
C VAL A 76 -6.21 -6.75 -26.41
N PHE A 77 -5.43 -7.48 -25.61
CA PHE A 77 -5.84 -7.92 -24.27
C PHE A 77 -6.08 -6.76 -23.31
N ASN A 78 -5.27 -5.69 -23.34
CA ASN A 78 -5.56 -4.49 -22.55
C ASN A 78 -6.94 -3.91 -22.89
N ARG A 79 -7.30 -3.86 -24.19
CA ARG A 79 -8.62 -3.38 -24.62
C ARG A 79 -9.75 -4.31 -24.13
N MET A 80 -9.59 -5.62 -24.28
CA MET A 80 -10.56 -6.60 -23.79
C MET A 80 -10.72 -6.55 -22.27
N CYS A 81 -9.62 -6.43 -21.53
CA CYS A 81 -9.59 -6.30 -20.08
C CYS A 81 -10.36 -5.05 -19.63
N CYS A 82 -10.14 -3.90 -20.26
CA CYS A 82 -10.90 -2.68 -19.99
C CYS A 82 -12.41 -2.86 -20.24
N GLU A 83 -12.81 -3.64 -21.25
CA GLU A 83 -14.22 -3.92 -21.51
C GLU A 83 -14.84 -4.81 -20.42
N VAL A 84 -14.12 -5.82 -19.94
CA VAL A 84 -14.57 -6.66 -18.82
C VAL A 84 -14.71 -5.81 -17.55
N ILE A 85 -13.68 -5.00 -17.22
CA ILE A 85 -13.72 -4.10 -16.06
C ILE A 85 -14.93 -3.19 -16.14
N ARG A 86 -15.20 -2.52 -17.28
CA ARG A 86 -16.35 -1.62 -17.40
C ARG A 86 -17.71 -2.31 -17.23
N LYS A 87 -17.82 -3.59 -17.59
CA LYS A 87 -19.05 -4.37 -17.43
C LYS A 87 -19.24 -4.82 -15.99
N GLU A 88 -18.18 -5.34 -15.37
CA GLU A 88 -18.25 -6.00 -14.05
C GLU A 88 -17.94 -5.09 -12.87
N GLN A 89 -17.41 -3.89 -13.09
CA GLN A 89 -17.03 -2.96 -12.02
C GLN A 89 -18.18 -2.71 -11.03
N LYS A 90 -19.43 -2.61 -11.50
CA LYS A 90 -20.59 -2.45 -10.61
C LYS A 90 -20.84 -3.68 -9.73
N HIS A 91 -20.70 -4.89 -10.29
CA HIS A 91 -20.92 -6.13 -9.55
C HIS A 91 -19.81 -6.39 -8.52
N TRP A 92 -18.55 -6.13 -8.89
CA TRP A 92 -17.40 -6.32 -7.99
C TRP A 92 -17.50 -5.50 -6.71
N HIS A 93 -18.10 -4.30 -6.80
CA HIS A 93 -18.34 -3.45 -5.64
C HIS A 93 -19.63 -3.79 -4.89
N ALA A 94 -20.66 -4.31 -5.56
CA ALA A 94 -21.91 -4.71 -4.91
C ALA A 94 -21.75 -5.94 -3.99
N VAL A 95 -20.80 -6.84 -4.30
CA VAL A 95 -20.55 -8.05 -3.49
C VAL A 95 -19.81 -7.75 -2.18
N LYS A 96 -19.29 -6.52 -1.97
CA LYS A 96 -18.59 -6.18 -0.71
C LYS A 96 -19.53 -5.97 0.49
N ASP A 97 -20.82 -5.72 0.27
CA ASP A 97 -21.74 -5.34 1.37
C ASP A 97 -22.77 -6.42 1.74
N ASN A 98 -22.92 -7.51 0.98
CA ASN A 98 -24.06 -8.43 1.16
C ASN A 98 -23.73 -9.91 1.41
N GLU A 99 -22.46 -10.34 1.38
CA GLU A 99 -22.10 -11.76 1.57
C GLU A 99 -21.38 -12.08 2.89
N PHE A 100 -21.20 -11.11 3.78
CA PHE A 100 -20.67 -11.34 5.14
C PHE A 100 -21.70 -11.19 6.27
N GLU A 101 -22.93 -10.73 6.01
CA GLU A 101 -23.87 -10.38 7.08
C GLU A 101 -25.05 -11.34 7.33
N THR A 102 -25.30 -12.37 6.51
CA THR A 102 -26.63 -13.04 6.58
C THR A 102 -26.67 -14.45 7.13
N HIS A 103 -25.56 -15.11 7.47
CA HIS A 103 -25.60 -16.45 8.09
C HIS A 103 -24.53 -16.64 9.17
N GLN A 104 -24.71 -16.02 10.34
CA GLN A 104 -24.15 -16.47 11.64
C GLN A 104 -24.55 -15.52 12.79
N GLN A 105 -25.84 -15.40 13.05
CA GLN A 105 -26.34 -15.27 14.42
C GLN A 105 -26.55 -16.73 14.84
N GLU A 106 -25.70 -17.39 15.61
CA GLU A 106 -25.80 -17.34 17.08
C GLU A 106 -24.53 -17.81 17.82
N ASP A 107 -23.39 -18.09 17.17
CA ASP A 107 -22.21 -18.71 17.83
C ASP A 107 -20.82 -18.08 17.54
N SER A 108 -20.75 -16.89 16.93
CA SER A 108 -19.57 -16.42 16.18
C SER A 108 -18.75 -15.29 16.81
N THR A 109 -18.82 -15.04 18.13
CA THR A 109 -18.03 -13.96 18.75
C THR A 109 -16.51 -14.15 18.62
N SER A 110 -16.02 -15.39 18.54
CA SER A 110 -14.57 -15.69 18.48
C SER A 110 -13.94 -15.50 17.09
N VAL A 111 -14.72 -15.71 16.01
CA VAL A 111 -14.20 -15.62 14.64
C VAL A 111 -14.03 -14.16 14.21
N PHE A 112 -14.99 -13.29 14.56
CA PHE A 112 -14.90 -11.86 14.29
C PHE A 112 -13.75 -11.17 15.04
N GLU A 113 -13.43 -11.60 16.26
CA GLU A 113 -12.24 -11.12 16.97
C GLU A 113 -10.96 -11.53 16.26
N THR A 114 -10.93 -12.74 15.69
CA THR A 114 -9.77 -13.24 14.95
C THR A 114 -9.51 -12.41 13.70
N GLU A 115 -10.54 -12.09 12.90
CA GLU A 115 -10.39 -11.26 11.70
C GLU A 115 -9.96 -9.82 12.01
N LYS A 116 -10.59 -9.19 13.02
CA LYS A 116 -10.18 -7.84 13.47
C LYS A 116 -8.72 -7.82 13.91
N ASN A 117 -8.30 -8.84 14.66
CA ASN A 117 -6.91 -8.96 15.11
C ASN A 117 -5.94 -9.15 13.94
N VAL A 118 -6.33 -9.85 12.88
CA VAL A 118 -5.50 -9.99 11.66
C VAL A 118 -5.33 -8.63 10.98
N VAL A 119 -6.41 -7.88 10.77
CA VAL A 119 -6.34 -6.54 10.16
C VAL A 119 -5.47 -5.59 10.98
N ILE A 120 -5.64 -5.57 12.30
CA ILE A 120 -4.82 -4.73 13.19
C ILE A 120 -3.35 -5.15 13.11
N LYS A 121 -3.04 -6.45 13.13
CA LYS A 121 -1.67 -6.95 12.99
C LYS A 121 -1.03 -6.56 11.67
N ASP A 122 -1.78 -6.62 10.57
CA ASP A 122 -1.30 -6.20 9.26
C ASP A 122 -1.02 -4.70 9.22
N GLU A 123 -1.89 -3.86 9.80
CA GLU A 123 -1.64 -2.42 9.89
C GLU A 123 -0.44 -2.08 10.78
N LEU A 124 -0.27 -2.78 11.92
CA LEU A 124 0.91 -2.65 12.77
C LEU A 124 2.19 -3.07 12.03
N LYS A 125 2.13 -4.15 11.25
CA LYS A 125 3.26 -4.61 10.41
C LYS A 125 3.62 -3.55 9.37
N ARG A 126 2.64 -2.94 8.71
CA ARG A 126 2.86 -1.86 7.74
C ARG A 126 3.50 -0.63 8.41
N LEU A 127 2.98 -0.21 9.56
CA LEU A 127 3.57 0.89 10.34
C LEU A 127 5.03 0.57 10.70
N ASN A 128 5.32 -0.64 11.19
CA ASN A 128 6.68 -1.07 11.51
C ASN A 128 7.61 -1.05 10.30
N CYS A 129 7.18 -1.57 9.14
CA CYS A 129 7.95 -1.49 7.91
C CYS A 129 8.22 -0.04 7.50
N LEU A 130 7.24 0.86 7.63
CA LEU A 130 7.44 2.28 7.35
C LEU A 130 8.45 2.93 8.28
N MET A 131 8.44 2.58 9.57
CA MET A 131 9.41 3.10 10.54
C MET A 131 10.85 2.67 10.20
N GLN A 132 11.04 1.48 9.63
CA GLN A 132 12.35 1.00 9.18
C GLN A 132 12.89 1.79 7.98
N ILE A 133 12.02 2.31 7.09
CA ILE A 133 12.44 3.10 5.90
C ILE A 133 13.12 4.42 6.30
N TYR A 134 12.88 4.92 7.52
CA TYR A 134 13.44 6.20 7.97
C TYR A 134 14.93 6.14 8.37
N ASN A 135 15.70 5.11 7.97
CA ASN A 135 17.18 5.07 7.94
C ASN A 135 17.85 5.71 9.17
N GLY A 136 17.51 5.24 10.38
CA GLY A 136 18.08 5.74 11.65
C GLY A 136 17.32 6.89 12.31
N GLN A 137 16.39 7.54 11.61
CA GLN A 137 15.47 8.52 12.22
C GLN A 137 14.22 7.86 12.83
N GLY A 138 14.03 6.55 12.63
CA GLY A 138 12.86 5.81 13.12
C GLY A 138 12.68 5.92 14.63
N ALA A 139 13.75 5.78 15.41
CA ALA A 139 13.70 5.91 16.87
C ALA A 139 13.33 7.34 17.33
N LYS A 140 13.93 8.36 16.69
CA LYS A 140 13.58 9.76 16.93
C LYS A 140 12.10 10.02 16.66
N ILE A 141 11.61 9.59 15.50
CA ILE A 141 10.21 9.76 15.11
C ILE A 141 9.29 9.05 16.10
N ASN A 142 9.64 7.82 16.51
CA ASN A 142 8.85 7.03 17.45
C ASN A 142 8.71 7.74 18.80
N LEU A 143 9.83 8.16 19.40
CA LEU A 143 9.87 8.89 20.66
C LEU A 143 9.05 10.19 20.57
N PHE A 144 9.24 10.96 19.49
CA PHE A 144 8.61 12.27 19.32
C PHE A 144 7.11 12.13 19.07
N ALA A 145 6.69 11.12 18.31
CA ALA A 145 5.29 10.83 18.07
C ALA A 145 4.60 10.35 19.34
N ARG A 146 5.23 9.46 20.13
CA ARG A 146 4.68 9.01 21.43
C ARG A 146 4.45 10.19 22.37
N TYR A 147 5.48 11.01 22.56
CA TYR A 147 5.39 12.18 23.42
C TYR A 147 4.33 13.19 22.91
N TYR A 148 4.29 13.46 21.61
CA TYR A 148 3.29 14.36 21.01
C TYR A 148 1.86 13.86 21.19
N PHE A 149 1.62 12.56 21.04
CA PHE A 149 0.30 11.96 21.22
C PHE A 149 -0.08 11.69 22.69
N ARG A 150 0.81 12.05 23.63
CA ARG A 150 0.67 11.77 25.07
C ARG A 150 0.57 10.27 25.38
N ILE A 151 1.27 9.46 24.59
CA ILE A 151 1.44 8.03 24.86
C ILE A 151 2.61 7.89 25.86
N PRO A 152 2.50 7.06 26.90
CA PRO A 152 3.59 6.82 27.83
C PRO A 152 4.88 6.42 27.11
N VAL A 153 5.95 7.17 27.33
CA VAL A 153 7.26 6.90 26.74
C VAL A 153 7.97 5.88 27.62
N THR A 154 8.46 4.79 27.02
CA THR A 154 9.21 3.76 27.75
C THR A 154 10.71 4.05 27.71
N PRO A 155 11.50 3.50 28.64
CA PRO A 155 12.96 3.60 28.59
C PRO A 155 13.55 3.09 27.27
N ASP A 156 12.95 2.06 26.67
CA ASP A 156 13.39 1.50 25.38
C ASP A 156 13.24 2.50 24.22
N ASP A 157 12.18 3.32 24.23
CA ASP A 157 11.99 4.38 23.22
C ASP A 157 13.12 5.41 23.29
N ILE A 158 13.53 5.76 24.51
CA ILE A 158 14.61 6.72 24.77
C ILE A 158 15.94 6.11 24.36
N HIS A 159 16.22 4.88 24.78
CA HIS A 159 17.46 4.18 24.48
C HIS A 159 17.64 3.96 22.97
N GLY A 160 16.54 3.68 22.26
CA GLY A 160 16.54 3.57 20.81
C GLY A 160 16.96 4.85 20.10
N TYR A 161 16.68 6.03 20.68
CA TYR A 161 17.08 7.32 20.12
C TYR A 161 18.46 7.78 20.61
N CYS A 162 18.77 7.58 21.90
CA CYS A 162 20.04 8.00 22.51
C CYS A 162 20.49 7.02 23.60
N GLN A 163 21.72 6.52 23.46
CA GLN A 163 22.34 5.61 24.42
C GLN A 163 23.05 6.32 25.59
N HIS A 164 23.53 7.55 25.40
CA HIS A 164 24.44 8.22 26.35
C HIS A 164 23.79 9.28 27.25
N HIS A 165 22.53 9.67 26.98
CA HIS A 165 21.80 10.71 27.71
C HIS A 165 20.39 10.26 28.12
N SER A 166 20.22 8.96 28.37
CA SER A 166 18.90 8.39 28.62
C SER A 166 18.22 8.98 29.86
N ASP A 167 18.97 9.22 30.94
CA ASP A 167 18.45 9.77 32.19
C ASP A 167 17.98 11.22 32.06
N ASP A 168 18.77 12.07 31.39
CA ASP A 168 18.44 13.47 31.13
C ASP A 168 17.16 13.59 30.30
N ILE A 169 17.04 12.76 29.25
CA ILE A 169 15.85 12.72 28.39
C ILE A 169 14.65 12.21 29.17
N PHE A 170 14.82 11.16 29.97
CA PHE A 170 13.75 10.61 30.79
C PHE A 170 13.20 11.67 31.77
N HIS A 171 14.07 12.47 32.39
CA HIS A 171 13.64 13.56 33.25
C HIS A 171 12.80 14.60 32.48
N ILE A 172 13.22 14.99 31.27
CA ILE A 172 12.49 15.97 30.45
C ILE A 172 11.12 15.43 30.03
N VAL A 173 11.06 14.17 29.62
CA VAL A 173 9.86 13.55 29.07
C VAL A 173 8.86 13.12 30.16
N SER A 174 9.34 12.74 31.35
CA SER A 174 8.49 12.21 32.43
C SER A 174 8.11 13.25 33.48
N ASN A 175 8.99 14.21 33.80
CA ASN A 175 8.81 15.07 34.98
C ASN A 175 8.39 16.50 34.65
N VAL A 176 8.52 16.94 33.40
CA VAL A 176 8.16 18.31 33.03
C VAL A 176 6.66 18.37 32.70
N PRO A 177 5.85 19.12 33.48
CA PRO A 177 4.42 19.23 33.20
C PRO A 177 4.20 19.93 31.86
N VAL A 178 3.34 19.33 31.04
CA VAL A 178 2.95 19.86 29.72
C VAL A 178 1.61 20.54 29.85
N ASN A 179 1.61 21.87 29.93
CA ASN A 179 0.38 22.65 30.08
C ASN A 179 -0.24 22.97 28.72
N ASN A 180 0.60 23.19 27.70
CA ASN A 180 0.17 23.56 26.36
C ASN A 180 0.98 22.80 25.27
N GLN A 181 0.56 22.94 24.00
CA GLN A 181 1.28 22.30 22.88
C GLN A 181 2.68 22.89 22.63
N ALA A 182 2.91 24.18 22.92
CA ALA A 182 4.24 24.78 22.75
C ALA A 182 5.26 24.14 23.70
N ASP A 183 4.85 23.79 24.93
CA ASP A 183 5.70 23.08 25.90
C ASP A 183 6.18 21.74 25.34
N ILE A 184 5.30 20.99 24.65
CA ILE A 184 5.68 19.72 23.99
C ILE A 184 6.86 19.96 23.04
N PHE A 185 6.74 20.96 22.18
CA PHE A 185 7.75 21.22 21.16
C PHE A 185 9.04 21.82 21.73
N ASN A 186 8.94 22.61 22.81
CA ASN A 186 10.10 23.13 23.51
C ASN A 186 10.87 22.02 24.24
N ASN A 187 10.17 21.09 24.91
CA ASN A 187 10.79 19.93 25.54
C ASN A 187 11.46 19.03 24.50
N LEU A 188 10.79 18.76 23.38
CA LEU A 188 11.40 17.99 22.28
C LEU A 188 12.62 18.71 21.67
N ALA A 189 12.60 20.04 21.58
CA ALA A 189 13.75 20.81 21.12
C ALA A 189 14.94 20.72 22.09
N GLN A 190 14.68 20.72 23.40
CA GLN A 190 15.70 20.46 24.42
C GLN A 190 16.29 19.05 24.26
N VAL A 191 15.45 18.04 24.01
CA VAL A 191 15.89 16.66 23.73
C VAL A 191 16.79 16.61 22.49
N ILE A 192 16.46 17.30 21.39
CA ILE A 192 17.36 17.40 20.22
C ILE A 192 18.68 18.09 20.60
N SER A 193 18.62 19.13 21.41
CA SER A 193 19.80 19.89 21.81
C SER A 193 20.80 19.03 22.60
N ILE A 194 20.28 18.15 23.47
CA ILE A 194 21.09 17.20 24.24
C ILE A 194 21.66 16.10 23.34
N VAL A 195 20.82 15.47 22.51
CA VAL A 195 21.23 14.28 21.74
C VAL A 195 22.08 14.63 20.52
N GLU A 196 21.73 15.69 19.79
CA GLU A 196 22.40 16.06 18.54
C GLU A 196 23.38 17.22 18.69
N GLY A 197 23.45 17.86 19.86
CA GLY A 197 24.28 19.06 20.08
C GLY A 197 23.83 20.28 19.25
N LYS A 198 22.57 20.32 18.82
CA LYS A 198 22.03 21.36 17.94
C LYS A 198 21.02 22.24 18.67
N GLN A 199 21.22 23.55 18.62
CA GLN A 199 20.23 24.51 19.09
C GLN A 199 19.08 24.61 18.09
N VAL A 200 17.95 23.97 18.40
CA VAL A 200 16.75 23.98 17.56
C VAL A 200 15.63 24.68 18.31
N LYS A 201 14.82 25.50 17.61
CA LYS A 201 13.64 26.15 18.19
C LYS A 201 12.45 25.19 18.17
N GLY A 202 11.56 25.27 19.17
CA GLY A 202 10.35 24.44 19.25
C GLY A 202 9.50 24.48 17.97
N ASP A 203 9.37 25.65 17.33
CA ASP A 203 8.61 25.78 16.08
C ASP A 203 9.19 24.95 14.91
N ALA A 204 10.52 24.87 14.81
CA ALA A 204 11.18 24.03 13.81
C ALA A 204 10.91 22.54 14.07
N VAL A 205 10.87 22.13 15.34
CA VAL A 205 10.51 20.76 15.74
C VAL A 205 9.04 20.46 15.41
N ARG A 206 8.14 21.41 15.67
CA ARG A 206 6.72 21.31 15.31
C ARG A 206 6.53 21.07 13.82
N MET A 207 7.12 21.93 12.98
CA MET A 207 7.04 21.79 11.52
C MET A 207 7.64 20.47 11.03
N TRP A 208 8.80 20.08 11.58
CA TRP A 208 9.43 18.82 11.23
C TRP A 208 8.54 17.63 11.60
N LEU A 209 8.03 17.57 12.83
CA LEU A 209 7.23 16.44 13.31
C LEU A 209 5.92 16.33 12.53
N HIS A 210 5.19 17.43 12.33
CA HIS A 210 3.95 17.42 11.55
C HIS A 210 4.19 16.91 10.13
N LYS A 211 5.24 17.39 9.45
CA LYS A 211 5.61 16.91 8.11
C LYS A 211 5.92 15.42 8.10
N ARG A 212 6.55 14.88 9.16
CA ARG A 212 6.83 13.44 9.28
C ARG A 212 5.58 12.62 9.55
N LEU A 213 4.70 13.06 10.43
CA LEU A 213 3.42 12.39 10.70
C LEU A 213 2.55 12.37 9.45
N ASP A 214 2.45 13.47 8.71
CA ASP A 214 1.67 13.53 7.48
C ASP A 214 2.27 12.62 6.39
N ALA A 215 3.60 12.56 6.29
CA ALA A 215 4.26 11.61 5.39
C ALA A 215 3.99 10.15 5.77
N ILE A 216 3.91 9.82 7.06
CA ILE A 216 3.55 8.48 7.53
C ILE A 216 2.10 8.16 7.17
N VAL A 217 1.15 9.03 7.52
CA VAL A 217 -0.28 8.85 7.20
C VAL A 217 -0.48 8.68 5.70
N ASN A 218 0.13 9.56 4.89
CA ASN A 218 0.03 9.48 3.43
C ASN A 218 0.59 8.16 2.88
N ARG A 219 1.68 7.64 3.47
CA ARG A 219 2.27 6.35 3.06
C ARG A 219 1.43 5.15 3.49
N ILE A 220 0.85 5.16 4.69
CA ILE A 220 -0.08 4.10 5.12
C ILE A 220 -1.32 4.11 4.22
N ASN A 221 -1.77 5.28 3.77
CA ASN A 221 -2.92 5.38 2.87
C ASN A 221 -2.57 5.16 1.39
N MET A 222 -1.31 4.87 1.05
CA MET A 222 -0.94 4.63 -0.34
C MET A 222 -1.75 3.47 -0.93
N ASN A 223 -2.09 3.60 -2.21
CA ASN A 223 -2.87 2.64 -2.99
C ASN A 223 -4.34 2.50 -2.54
N GLY A 224 -4.87 3.40 -1.70
CA GLY A 224 -6.29 3.43 -1.34
C GLY A 224 -6.77 2.23 -0.53
N VAL A 225 -5.85 1.48 0.09
CA VAL A 225 -6.16 0.29 0.90
C VAL A 225 -6.80 0.69 2.22
N SER A 226 -6.40 1.83 2.78
CA SER A 226 -6.79 2.29 4.12
C SER A 226 -7.00 3.81 4.12
N ASN A 227 -7.82 4.31 5.05
CA ASN A 227 -8.14 5.74 5.21
C ASN A 227 -7.72 6.25 6.60
N HIS A 228 -6.44 6.09 6.94
CA HIS A 228 -5.91 6.55 8.22
C HIS A 228 -5.88 8.07 8.33
N THR A 229 -6.05 8.55 9.55
CA THR A 229 -5.90 9.94 9.96
C THR A 229 -4.81 10.03 11.03
N ARG A 230 -4.50 11.23 11.52
CA ARG A 230 -3.59 11.38 12.67
C ARG A 230 -4.11 10.68 13.93
N GLU A 231 -5.43 10.61 14.11
CA GLU A 231 -6.04 9.91 15.25
C GLU A 231 -5.87 8.40 15.12
N SER A 232 -6.10 7.81 13.94
CA SER A 232 -5.87 6.37 13.80
C SER A 232 -4.38 6.00 13.86
N LEU A 233 -3.47 6.90 13.46
CA LEU A 233 -2.04 6.72 13.71
C LEU A 233 -1.72 6.71 15.21
N LYS A 234 -2.34 7.59 16.00
CA LYS A 234 -2.21 7.56 17.47
C LYS A 234 -2.67 6.22 18.04
N THR A 235 -3.82 5.70 17.60
CA THR A 235 -4.31 4.38 18.04
C THR A 235 -3.33 3.25 17.68
N LEU A 236 -2.80 3.23 16.45
CA LEU A 236 -1.81 2.23 16.04
C LEU A 236 -0.52 2.31 16.85
N MET A 237 -0.08 3.53 17.20
CA MET A 237 1.10 3.78 18.03
C MET A 237 0.90 3.31 19.48
N GLU A 238 -0.33 3.37 20.00
CA GLU A 238 -0.68 2.95 21.36
C GLU A 238 -0.78 1.43 21.47
N MET A 239 -1.21 0.76 20.40
CA MET A 239 -1.30 -0.71 20.31
C MET A 239 0.04 -1.41 20.06
N ARG A 240 1.09 -0.64 19.75
CA ARG A 240 2.44 -1.14 19.50
C ARG A 240 3.25 -1.23 20.79
#